data_AF-A0A933ECH1-F1
#
_entry.id   AF-A0A933ECH1-F1
#
_cell.length_a   1.000
_cell.length_b   1.000
_cell.length_c   1.000
_cell.angle_alpha   90.00
_cell.angle_beta   90.00
_cell.angle_gamma   90.00
#
_symmetry.space_group_name_H-M   'P 1'
#
loop_
_entity.id
_entity.type
_entity.pdbx_description
1 polymer ?
#
loop_
_entity_poly.entity_id
_entity_poly.type
_entity_poly.pdbx_seq_one_letter_code
_entity_poly.pdbx_strand_id
1 'polypeptide(L)'
;MIAGVGVDMIEVARIERAVAHWGDRFLRRLFTPAEVARAGPGSLRPQRLAARFAAKAAVMTALGLGGRAMAWREIEVLNDTLGRPHVVLHGSADRIARQQGVAAVMVSLTHTSHVAIAQAVAVRHAGTRASPLTLPSPLNPLKYPGGSDDQTD
;
A
#
# COMPACT_ATOMS: atom_id res chain seq x y z
N MET A 1 20.29 -3.48 -6.77
CA MET A 1 19.50 -4.14 -7.83
C MET A 1 18.02 -4.02 -7.51
N ILE A 2 17.13 -4.01 -8.51
CA ILE A 2 15.68 -4.07 -8.29
C ILE A 2 15.32 -5.47 -7.77
N ALA A 3 14.52 -5.53 -6.72
CA ALA A 3 13.99 -6.75 -6.11
C ALA A 3 12.55 -7.02 -6.55
N GLY A 4 11.78 -5.97 -6.79
CA GLY A 4 10.41 -6.05 -7.29
C GLY A 4 9.81 -4.68 -7.57
N VAL A 5 8.72 -4.66 -8.31
CA VAL A 5 7.96 -3.46 -8.67
C VAL A 5 6.48 -3.69 -8.43
N GLY A 6 5.76 -2.63 -8.10
CA GLY A 6 4.32 -2.68 -7.90
C GLY A 6 3.67 -1.38 -8.32
N VAL A 7 2.44 -1.48 -8.82
CA VAL A 7 1.58 -0.34 -9.16
C VAL A 7 0.18 -0.68 -8.70
N ASP A 8 -0.53 0.32 -8.18
CA ASP A 8 -1.92 0.15 -7.76
C ASP A 8 -2.69 1.46 -7.95
N MET A 9 -4.01 1.34 -8.16
CA MET A 9 -4.90 2.42 -8.50
C MET A 9 -6.23 2.26 -7.77
N ILE A 10 -6.68 3.35 -7.14
CA ILE A 10 -7.81 3.35 -6.20
C ILE A 10 -8.76 4.50 -6.53
N GLU A 11 -10.05 4.19 -6.63
CA GLU A 11 -11.09 5.21 -6.68
C GLU A 11 -11.19 5.97 -5.36
N VAL A 12 -11.11 7.30 -5.42
CA VAL A 12 -11.26 8.19 -4.26
C VAL A 12 -12.64 8.01 -3.63
N ALA A 13 -13.68 7.92 -4.47
CA ALA A 13 -15.06 7.74 -4.02
C ALA A 13 -15.26 6.45 -3.21
N ARG A 14 -14.46 5.41 -3.47
CA ARG A 14 -14.51 4.16 -2.70
C ARG A 14 -14.02 4.36 -1.27
N ILE A 15 -12.92 5.10 -1.11
CA ILE A 15 -12.38 5.43 0.22
C ILE A 15 -13.33 6.36 0.96
N GLU A 16 -13.89 7.35 0.27
CA GLU A 16 -14.90 8.24 0.84
C GLU A 16 -16.12 7.48 1.37
N ARG A 17 -16.73 6.62 0.55
CA ARG A 17 -17.87 5.78 0.96
C ARG A 17 -17.51 4.88 2.15
N ALA A 18 -16.32 4.28 2.14
CA ALA A 18 -15.88 3.40 3.21
C ALA A 18 -15.67 4.16 4.54
N VAL A 19 -15.09 5.36 4.48
CA VAL A 19 -14.94 6.23 5.65
C VAL A 19 -16.31 6.70 6.15
N ALA A 20 -17.23 7.08 5.27
CA ALA A 20 -18.58 7.49 5.65
C ALA A 20 -19.36 6.35 6.33
N HIS A 21 -19.24 5.12 5.82
CA HIS A 21 -19.98 3.98 6.34
C HIS A 21 -19.37 3.39 7.62
N TRP A 22 -18.05 3.23 7.69
CA TRP A 22 -17.37 2.51 8.78
C TRP A 22 -16.58 3.41 9.74
N GLY A 23 -16.39 4.68 9.39
CA GLY A 23 -15.69 5.67 10.21
C GLY A 23 -14.31 5.21 10.69
N ASP A 24 -14.06 5.43 11.98
CA ASP A 24 -12.79 5.11 12.63
C ASP A 24 -12.42 3.63 12.58
N ARG A 25 -13.39 2.71 12.47
CA ARG A 25 -13.09 1.28 12.36
C ARG A 25 -12.33 0.98 11.06
N PHE A 26 -12.75 1.59 9.95
CA PHE A 26 -12.05 1.46 8.67
C PHE A 26 -10.67 2.10 8.73
N LEU A 27 -10.58 3.32 9.29
CA LEU A 27 -9.32 4.02 9.42
C LEU A 27 -8.30 3.23 10.25
N ARG A 28 -8.70 2.74 11.43
CA ARG A 28 -7.82 1.96 12.33
C ARG A 28 -7.44 0.58 11.78
N ARG A 29 -8.19 0.05 10.81
CA ARG A 29 -7.83 -1.21 10.14
C ARG A 29 -6.72 -1.00 9.12
N LEU A 30 -6.77 0.10 8.37
CA LEU A 30 -5.93 0.30 7.19
C LEU A 30 -4.73 1.22 7.44
N PHE A 31 -4.87 2.21 8.31
CA PHE A 31 -3.90 3.29 8.47
C PHE A 31 -3.34 3.32 9.89
N THR A 32 -2.08 3.75 10.00
CA THR A 32 -1.47 4.09 11.29
C THR A 32 -2.05 5.42 11.79
N PRO A 33 -1.95 5.71 13.09
CA PRO A 33 -2.36 7.02 13.61
C PRO A 33 -1.64 8.19 12.93
N ALA A 34 -0.36 8.02 12.59
CA ALA A 34 0.43 9.04 11.90
C ALA A 34 -0.08 9.30 10.48
N GLU A 35 -0.48 8.26 9.74
CA GLU A 35 -1.08 8.42 8.41
C GLU A 35 -2.42 9.15 8.45
N VAL A 36 -3.27 8.82 9.42
CA VAL A 36 -4.57 9.49 9.59
C VAL A 36 -4.36 10.97 9.95
N ALA A 37 -3.41 11.26 10.84
CA ALA A 37 -3.05 12.63 11.19
C ALA A 37 -2.49 13.41 9.98
N ARG A 38 -1.63 12.79 9.17
CA ARG A 38 -1.06 13.40 7.96
C ARG A 38 -2.07 13.58 6.83
N ALA A 39 -3.10 12.73 6.74
CA ALA A 39 -4.21 12.98 5.83
C ALA A 39 -4.94 14.28 6.21
N GLY A 40 -5.03 14.57 7.51
CA GLY A 40 -5.64 15.77 8.05
C GLY A 40 -7.16 15.82 7.82
N PRO A 41 -7.84 16.83 8.37
CA PRO A 41 -9.25 17.09 8.06
C PRO A 41 -9.40 17.77 6.68
N GLY A 42 -10.65 17.93 6.23
CA GLY A 42 -11.00 18.73 5.04
C GLY A 42 -11.32 17.92 3.78
N SER A 43 -11.65 18.64 2.71
CA SER A 43 -12.16 18.09 1.45
C SER A 43 -11.14 17.24 0.68
N LEU A 44 -9.85 17.41 0.94
CA LEU A 44 -8.77 16.60 0.35
C LEU A 44 -8.46 15.32 1.12
N ARG A 45 -9.12 15.09 2.27
CA ARG A 45 -8.87 13.92 3.12
C ARG A 45 -9.10 12.59 2.38
N PRO A 46 -10.19 12.39 1.62
CA PRO A 46 -10.41 11.14 0.87
C PRO A 46 -9.29 10.83 -0.13
N GLN A 47 -8.83 11.83 -0.87
CA GLN A 47 -7.77 11.72 -1.87
C GLN A 47 -6.44 11.35 -1.22
N ARG A 48 -6.10 12.00 -0.10
CA ARG A 48 -4.89 11.72 0.68
C ARG A 48 -4.89 10.32 1.29
N LEU A 49 -6.05 9.82 1.71
CA LEU A 49 -6.21 8.45 2.21
C LEU A 49 -6.13 7.44 1.05
N ALA A 50 -6.78 7.73 -0.08
CA ALA A 50 -6.73 6.90 -1.28
C ALA A 50 -5.31 6.74 -1.83
N ALA A 51 -4.54 7.82 -1.90
CA ALA A 51 -3.16 7.76 -2.37
C ALA A 51 -2.25 6.94 -1.45
N ARG A 52 -2.48 6.98 -0.13
CA ARG A 52 -1.77 6.11 0.83
C ARG A 52 -2.21 4.65 0.70
N PHE A 53 -3.50 4.41 0.50
CA PHE A 53 -4.00 3.05 0.30
C PHE A 53 -3.43 2.43 -0.99
N ALA A 54 -3.40 3.17 -2.10
CA ALA A 54 -2.75 2.77 -3.34
C ALA A 54 -1.25 2.50 -3.11
N ALA A 55 -0.55 3.37 -2.37
CA ALA A 55 0.87 3.16 -2.08
C ALA A 55 1.11 1.89 -1.27
N LYS A 56 0.29 1.59 -0.25
CA LYS A 56 0.39 0.33 0.51
C LYS A 56 0.19 -0.89 -0.37
N ALA A 57 -0.80 -0.85 -1.26
CA ALA A 57 -1.08 -1.94 -2.19
C ALA A 57 0.08 -2.14 -3.19
N ALA A 58 0.62 -1.05 -3.76
CA ALA A 58 1.79 -1.09 -4.62
C ALA A 58 3.02 -1.68 -3.90
N VAL A 59 3.25 -1.33 -2.63
CA VAL A 59 4.33 -1.90 -1.81
C VAL A 59 4.13 -3.40 -1.59
N MET A 60 2.91 -3.86 -1.29
CA MET A 60 2.63 -5.29 -1.15
C MET A 60 2.94 -6.07 -2.43
N THR A 61 2.56 -5.51 -3.58
CA THR A 61 2.86 -6.10 -4.89
C THR A 61 4.37 -6.14 -5.14
N ALA A 62 5.08 -5.04 -4.88
CA ALA A 62 6.53 -4.97 -5.06
C ALA A 62 7.33 -5.96 -4.19
N LEU A 63 6.80 -6.32 -3.02
CA LEU A 63 7.38 -7.30 -2.10
C LEU A 63 6.89 -8.74 -2.34
N GLY A 64 6.02 -8.96 -3.33
CA GLY A 64 5.44 -10.28 -3.61
C GLY A 64 4.58 -10.81 -2.45
N LEU A 65 3.89 -9.93 -1.73
CA LEU A 65 3.09 -10.24 -0.54
C LEU A 65 1.62 -10.56 -0.86
N GLY A 66 1.18 -10.38 -2.12
CA GLY A 66 -0.20 -10.60 -2.53
C GLY A 66 -0.70 -11.99 -2.15
N GLY A 67 -1.67 -12.04 -1.23
CA GLY A 67 -2.27 -13.28 -0.70
C GLY A 67 -1.87 -13.65 0.73
N ARG A 68 -0.85 -13.02 1.32
CA ARG A 68 -0.50 -13.25 2.73
C ARG A 68 -1.41 -12.42 3.66
N ALA A 69 -1.88 -13.03 4.74
CA ALA A 69 -2.59 -12.31 5.80
C ALA A 69 -1.63 -11.35 6.50
N MET A 70 -1.63 -10.09 6.07
CA MET A 70 -0.83 -9.01 6.64
C MET A 70 -1.74 -7.87 7.07
N ALA A 71 -1.46 -7.28 8.22
CA ALA A 71 -2.15 -6.07 8.62
C ALA A 71 -1.67 -4.90 7.76
N TRP A 72 -2.59 -4.19 7.11
CA TRP A 72 -2.31 -3.00 6.28
C TRP A 72 -1.48 -1.92 6.98
N ARG A 73 -1.54 -1.87 8.32
CA ARG A 73 -0.76 -0.95 9.16
C ARG A 73 0.72 -1.30 9.26
N GLU A 74 1.11 -2.50 8.85
CA GLU A 74 2.51 -2.90 8.78
C GLU A 74 3.25 -2.25 7.60
N ILE A 75 2.51 -1.63 6.68
CA ILE A 75 3.08 -0.79 5.64
C ILE A 75 2.57 0.63 5.92
N GLU A 76 3.48 1.52 6.29
CA GLU A 76 3.17 2.89 6.62
C GLU A 76 3.77 3.82 5.57
N VAL A 77 2.97 4.76 5.07
CA VAL A 77 3.37 5.73 4.03
C VAL A 77 3.25 7.15 4.57
N LEU A 78 4.40 7.75 4.84
CA LEU A 78 4.53 9.11 5.36
C LEU A 78 5.19 10.01 4.32
N ASN A 79 5.19 11.31 4.60
CA ASN A 79 5.91 12.31 3.82
C ASN A 79 6.96 12.95 4.73
N ASP A 80 8.14 13.24 4.19
CA ASP A 80 9.14 14.06 4.88
C ASP A 80 8.74 15.55 4.91
N THR A 81 9.62 16.40 5.44
CA THR A 81 9.40 17.85 5.54
C THR A 81 9.31 18.55 4.18
N LEU A 82 9.84 17.94 3.12
CA LEU A 82 9.78 18.42 1.74
C LEU A 82 8.60 17.83 0.96
N GLY A 83 7.78 16.99 1.62
CA GLY A 83 6.62 16.35 1.01
C GLY A 83 6.94 15.04 0.28
N ARG A 84 8.19 14.59 0.23
CA ARG A 84 8.57 13.35 -0.44
C ARG A 84 8.00 12.15 0.32
N PRO A 85 7.26 11.24 -0.35
CA PRO A 85 6.73 10.06 0.30
C PRO A 85 7.83 9.04 0.60
N HIS A 86 7.73 8.37 1.74
CA HIS A 86 8.61 7.26 2.13
C HIS A 86 7.82 6.16 2.84
N VAL A 87 8.35 4.94 2.78
CA VAL A 87 7.73 3.75 3.37
C VAL A 87 8.46 3.36 4.64
N VAL A 88 7.69 3.05 5.69
CA VAL A 88 8.17 2.36 6.88
C VAL A 88 7.47 1.00 6.95
N LEU A 89 8.26 -0.07 7.03
CA LEU A 89 7.75 -1.43 7.19
C LEU A 89 7.84 -1.82 8.66
N HIS A 90 6.80 -2.48 9.15
CA HIS A 90 6.69 -2.98 10.52
C HIS A 90 6.39 -4.48 10.52
N GLY A 91 6.51 -5.12 11.68
CA GLY A 91 5.96 -6.47 11.91
C GLY A 91 6.38 -7.52 10.87
N SER A 92 5.39 -8.18 10.27
CA SER A 92 5.62 -9.21 9.26
C SER A 92 6.11 -8.65 7.92
N ALA A 93 5.70 -7.43 7.55
CA ALA A 93 6.18 -6.75 6.35
C ALA A 93 7.70 -6.54 6.37
N ASP A 94 8.22 -5.98 7.47
CA ASP A 94 9.66 -5.75 7.65
C ASP A 94 10.45 -7.07 7.64
N ARG A 95 9.97 -8.07 8.40
CA ARG A 95 10.60 -9.38 8.46
C ARG A 95 10.69 -10.05 7.08
N ILE A 96 9.62 -10.02 6.28
CA ILE A 96 9.63 -10.60 4.94
C ILE A 96 10.57 -9.82 4.01
N ALA A 97 10.52 -8.49 4.03
CA ALA A 97 11.39 -7.64 3.23
C ALA A 97 12.88 -7.95 3.53
N ARG A 98 13.24 -8.06 4.82
CA ARG A 98 14.59 -8.44 5.25
C ARG A 98 14.99 -9.85 4.79
N GLN A 99 14.09 -10.83 4.89
CA GLN A 99 14.34 -12.19 4.40
C GLN A 99 14.57 -12.24 2.88
N GLN A 100 13.92 -11.35 2.13
CA GLN A 100 14.13 -11.19 0.69
C GLN A 100 15.38 -10.35 0.34
N GLY A 101 16.09 -9.83 1.35
CA GLY A 101 17.24 -8.94 1.17
C GLY A 101 16.87 -7.54 0.66
N VAL A 102 15.60 -7.13 0.79
CA VAL A 102 15.15 -5.78 0.43
C VAL A 102 15.75 -4.79 1.42
N ALA A 103 16.50 -3.82 0.89
CA ALA A 103 17.16 -2.76 1.65
C ALA A 103 16.26 -1.52 1.79
N ALA A 104 15.46 -1.22 0.76
CA ALA A 104 14.53 -0.10 0.77
C ALA A 104 13.37 -0.32 -0.21
N VAL A 105 12.26 0.40 0.01
CA VAL A 105 11.15 0.51 -0.93
C VAL A 105 10.93 1.99 -1.25
N MET A 106 11.13 2.35 -2.52
CA MET A 106 10.88 3.69 -3.03
C MET A 106 9.43 3.77 -3.50
N VAL A 107 8.74 4.89 -3.22
CA VAL A 107 7.36 5.10 -3.66
C VAL A 107 7.18 6.45 -4.32
N SER A 108 6.24 6.50 -5.25
CA SER A 108 5.69 7.73 -5.83
C SER A 108 4.17 7.57 -5.88
N LEU A 109 3.44 8.64 -5.56
CA LEU A 109 1.98 8.63 -5.51
C LEU A 109 1.41 9.97 -5.94
N THR A 110 0.29 9.93 -6.62
CA THR A 110 -0.45 11.11 -7.09
C THR A 110 -1.94 10.83 -7.09
N HIS A 111 -2.76 11.87 -7.18
CA HIS A 111 -4.21 11.73 -7.24
C HIS A 111 -4.86 12.87 -8.03
N THR A 112 -6.04 12.58 -8.57
CA THR A 112 -7.02 13.58 -9.01
C THR A 112 -8.15 13.66 -7.98
N SER A 113 -9.28 14.27 -8.35
CA SER A 113 -10.53 14.19 -7.58
C SER A 113 -11.14 12.78 -7.60
N HIS A 114 -10.84 11.96 -8.60
CA HIS A 114 -11.54 10.69 -8.84
C HIS A 114 -10.69 9.46 -8.53
N VAL A 115 -9.39 9.53 -8.79
CA VAL A 115 -8.49 8.39 -8.70
C VAL A 115 -7.19 8.75 -8.01
N ALA A 116 -6.64 7.82 -7.25
CA ALA A 116 -5.28 7.89 -6.74
C ALA A 116 -4.48 6.71 -7.29
N ILE A 117 -3.23 6.96 -7.66
CA ILE A 117 -2.31 5.96 -8.18
C ILE A 117 -1.00 6.02 -7.40
N ALA A 118 -0.38 4.87 -7.20
CA ALA A 118 0.95 4.78 -6.64
C ALA A 118 1.80 3.72 -7.33
N GLN A 119 3.10 3.96 -7.37
CA GLN A 119 4.12 3.03 -7.80
C GLN A 119 5.10 2.79 -6.66
N ALA A 120 5.55 1.54 -6.52
CA ALA A 120 6.58 1.12 -5.59
C ALA A 120 7.71 0.37 -6.30
N VAL A 121 8.95 0.59 -5.86
CA VAL A 121 10.15 -0.12 -6.33
C VAL A 121 10.92 -0.61 -5.11
N ALA A 122 10.98 -1.92 -4.92
CA ALA A 122 11.80 -2.56 -3.90
C ALA A 122 13.23 -2.72 -4.42
N VAL A 123 14.22 -2.30 -3.64
CA VAL A 123 15.65 -2.37 -3.99
C VAL A 123 16.44 -3.15 -2.94
N ARG A 124 17.47 -3.86 -3.39
CA ARG A 124 18.40 -4.65 -2.58
C ARG A 124 19.85 -4.31 -2.89
N HIS A 125 20.75 -4.53 -1.93
CA HIS A 125 22.19 -4.34 -2.13
C HIS A 125 22.73 -5.28 -3.22
N ALA A 126 23.67 -4.78 -4.03
CA ALA A 126 24.40 -5.61 -4.98
C ALA A 126 25.22 -6.69 -4.22
N GLY A 127 25.12 -7.95 -4.62
CA GLY A 127 25.79 -9.09 -3.97
C GLY A 127 24.90 -9.97 -3.09
N THR A 128 23.69 -9.52 -2.74
CA THR A 128 22.72 -10.36 -2.02
C THR A 128 21.99 -11.26 -3.02
N ARG A 129 22.44 -12.51 -3.20
CA ARG A 129 21.66 -13.50 -3.96
C ARG A 129 20.38 -13.77 -3.20
N ALA A 130 19.24 -13.44 -3.79
CA ALA A 130 17.97 -13.96 -3.28
C ALA A 130 17.95 -15.48 -3.50
N SER A 131 17.36 -16.23 -2.56
CA SER A 131 16.80 -17.54 -2.89
C SER A 131 15.92 -17.39 -4.14
N PRO A 132 15.92 -18.37 -5.06
CA PRO A 132 15.20 -18.28 -6.32
C PRO A 132 13.77 -17.82 -6.04
N LEU A 133 13.38 -16.72 -6.71
CA LEU A 133 12.05 -16.14 -6.62
C LEU A 133 11.04 -17.24 -6.99
N THR A 134 10.41 -17.84 -5.98
CA THR A 134 9.20 -18.61 -6.22
C THR A 134 8.15 -17.57 -6.62
N LEU A 135 7.80 -17.55 -7.91
CA LEU A 135 6.68 -16.75 -8.37
C LEU A 135 5.48 -17.11 -7.47
N PRO A 136 4.84 -16.12 -6.82
CA PRO A 136 3.63 -16.41 -6.08
C PRO A 136 2.64 -17.07 -7.05
N SER A 137 1.90 -18.08 -6.58
CA SER A 137 0.72 -18.60 -7.26
C SER A 137 -0.15 -17.42 -7.75
N PRO A 138 -0.86 -17.54 -8.89
CA PRO A 138 -1.60 -16.45 -9.49
C PRO A 138 -2.34 -15.66 -8.40
N LEU A 139 -2.05 -14.35 -8.35
CA LEU A 139 -2.54 -13.47 -7.29
C LEU A 139 -4.05 -13.64 -7.19
N ASN A 140 -4.53 -14.10 -6.04
CA ASN A 140 -5.94 -14.00 -5.73
C ASN A 140 -6.27 -12.49 -5.75
N PRO A 141 -7.29 -12.02 -6.51
CA PRO A 141 -7.63 -10.62 -6.54
C PRO A 141 -7.71 -10.09 -5.11
N LEU A 142 -7.03 -8.97 -4.85
CA LEU A 142 -7.07 -8.31 -3.55
C LEU A 142 -8.55 -8.13 -3.19
N LYS A 143 -9.01 -8.86 -2.15
CA LYS A 143 -10.35 -8.66 -1.60
C LYS A 143 -10.37 -7.32 -0.91
N TYR A 144 -10.67 -6.29 -1.68
CA TYR A 144 -10.89 -4.97 -1.18
C TYR A 144 -12.17 -4.97 -0.32
N PRO A 145 -12.16 -4.33 0.86
CA PRO A 145 -13.37 -4.21 1.66
C PRO A 145 -14.48 -3.51 0.86
N GLY A 146 -15.66 -4.13 0.79
CA GLY A 146 -16.86 -3.60 0.12
C GLY A 146 -17.00 -3.92 -1.37
N GLY A 147 -16.32 -4.94 -1.91
CA GLY A 147 -16.70 -5.48 -3.21
C GLY A 147 -17.99 -6.28 -3.08
N SER A 148 -19.06 -5.83 -3.70
CA SER A 148 -20.16 -6.70 -4.10
C SER A 148 -19.61 -7.64 -5.18
N ASP A 149 -19.65 -8.94 -4.91
CA ASP A 149 -19.53 -9.96 -5.94
C ASP A 149 -20.76 -9.83 -6.84
N ASP A 150 -20.69 -8.94 -7.83
CA ASP A 150 -21.67 -8.87 -8.93
C ASP A 150 -20.92 -9.24 -10.21
N GLN A 151 -20.62 -10.53 -10.31
CA GLN A 151 -20.36 -11.18 -11.59
C GLN A 151 -21.67 -11.86 -12.00
N THR A 152 -22.50 -11.13 -12.72
CA THR A 152 -23.40 -11.70 -13.72
C THR A 152 -22.82 -11.42 -15.10
N ASP A 153 -22.67 -12.52 -15.84
CA ASP A 153 -22.24 -12.73 -17.23
C ASP A 153 -20.76 -12.54 -17.62
#